data_AF-A0A2M8NNP2-F1
#
_entry.id   AF-A0A2M8NNP2-F1
#
_cell.length_a   1.000
_cell.length_b   1.000
_cell.length_c   1.000
_cell.angle_alpha   90.00
_cell.angle_beta   90.00
_cell.angle_gamma   90.00
#
_symmetry.space_group_name_H-M   'P 1'
#
loop_
_entity.id
_entity.type
_entity.pdbx_description
1 polymer ?
#
loop_
_entity_poly.entity_id
_entity_poly.type
_entity_poly.pdbx_seq_one_letter_code
_entity_poly.pdbx_strand_id
1 'polypeptide(L)'
;MDDLRRRIRALPEDAASGLVAELERQARSLLTDAKNTPYESEAQALFGELARASAPASPSGATVRGLVRRARIRIEIAGDDDDIDEAIDILAQALELSPQDADVAALLDEAARHNE
;
A
#
# COMPACT_ATOMS: atom_id res chain seq x y z
N MET A 1 -13.25 -18.76 4.11
CA MET A 1 -13.81 -17.41 3.85
C MET A 1 -13.84 -16.57 5.13
N ASP A 2 -14.36 -17.11 6.24
CA ASP A 2 -14.43 -16.40 7.53
C ASP A 2 -13.08 -15.93 8.10
N ASP A 3 -12.02 -16.74 7.95
CA ASP A 3 -10.67 -16.37 8.37
C ASP A 3 -10.17 -15.13 7.61
N LEU A 4 -10.30 -15.13 6.28
CA LEU A 4 -9.91 -13.99 5.44
C LEU A 4 -10.72 -12.74 5.79
N ARG A 5 -12.04 -12.88 6.04
CA ARG A 5 -12.91 -11.78 6.48
C ARG A 5 -12.46 -11.20 7.82
N ARG A 6 -12.08 -12.06 8.77
CA ARG A 6 -11.56 -11.64 10.08
C ARG A 6 -10.26 -10.86 9.91
N ARG A 7 -9.34 -11.34 9.07
CA ARG A 7 -8.06 -10.66 8.78
C ARG A 7 -8.27 -9.29 8.11
N ILE A 8 -9.22 -9.18 7.19
CA ILE A 8 -9.60 -7.90 6.56
C ILE A 8 -10.15 -6.91 7.60
N ARG A 9 -10.98 -7.36 8.54
CA ARG A 9 -11.55 -6.49 9.58
C ARG A 9 -10.57 -6.10 10.68
N ALA A 10 -9.53 -6.90 10.87
CA ALA A 10 -8.45 -6.62 11.79
C ALA A 10 -7.31 -5.80 11.15
N LEU A 11 -7.50 -5.36 9.90
CA LEU A 11 -6.50 -4.59 9.18
C LEU A 11 -6.36 -3.20 9.84
N PRO A 12 -5.17 -2.82 10.31
CA PRO A 12 -4.96 -1.48 10.83
C PRO A 12 -4.95 -0.44 9.70
N GLU A 13 -5.22 0.83 10.01
CA GLU A 13 -5.29 1.91 9.01
C GLU A 13 -3.95 2.14 8.29
N ASP A 14 -2.84 1.86 8.99
CA ASP A 14 -1.45 1.93 8.55
C ASP A 14 -0.89 0.54 8.16
N ALA A 15 -1.77 -0.39 7.77
CA ALA A 15 -1.32 -1.73 7.38
C ALA A 15 -0.27 -1.68 6.27
N ALA A 16 0.87 -2.32 6.54
CA ALA A 16 1.98 -2.43 5.60
C ALA A 16 1.49 -2.88 4.22
N SER A 17 2.02 -2.22 3.17
CA SER A 17 1.59 -2.46 1.78
C SER A 17 1.66 -3.94 1.37
N GLY A 18 2.65 -4.67 1.88
CA GLY A 18 2.81 -6.11 1.64
C GLY A 18 1.68 -6.98 2.19
N LEU A 19 1.16 -6.66 3.39
CA LEU A 19 0.04 -7.38 4.00
C LEU A 19 -1.25 -7.15 3.20
N VAL A 20 -1.51 -5.90 2.80
CA VAL A 20 -2.65 -5.54 1.95
C VAL A 20 -2.59 -6.31 0.63
N ALA A 21 -1.43 -6.31 -0.04
CA ALA A 21 -1.22 -7.01 -1.30
C ALA A 21 -1.44 -8.53 -1.18
N GLU A 22 -1.04 -9.13 -0.06
CA GLU A 22 -1.27 -10.55 0.20
C GLU A 22 -2.76 -10.88 0.37
N LEU A 23 -3.49 -10.07 1.15
CA LEU A 23 -4.94 -10.24 1.31
C LEU A 23 -5.69 -10.03 -0.01
N GLU A 24 -5.23 -9.10 -0.85
CA GLU A 24 -5.80 -8.88 -2.20
C GLU A 24 -5.60 -10.09 -3.11
N ARG A 25 -4.42 -10.70 -3.08
CA ARG A 25 -4.15 -11.94 -3.82
C ARG A 25 -5.08 -13.06 -3.38
N GLN A 26 -5.21 -13.28 -2.07
CA GLN A 26 -6.08 -14.31 -1.50
C GLN A 26 -7.55 -14.07 -1.87
N ALA A 27 -8.03 -12.83 -1.78
CA ALA A 27 -9.40 -12.46 -2.13
C ALA A 27 -9.68 -12.61 -3.65
N ARG A 28 -8.72 -12.30 -4.52
CA ARG A 28 -8.83 -12.54 -5.98
C ARG A 28 -8.90 -14.02 -6.33
N SER A 29 -8.08 -14.86 -5.67
CA SER A 29 -8.14 -16.31 -5.86
C SER A 29 -9.52 -16.83 -5.50
N LEU A 30 -10.01 -16.45 -4.31
CA LEU A 30 -11.33 -16.86 -3.84
C LEU A 30 -12.46 -16.42 -4.78
N LEU A 31 -12.40 -15.19 -5.29
CA LEU A 31 -13.38 -14.68 -6.26
C LEU A 31 -13.35 -15.48 -7.56
N THR A 32 -12.17 -15.90 -8.00
CA THR A 32 -11.98 -16.71 -9.20
C THR A 32 -12.58 -18.11 -9.00
N ASP A 33 -12.30 -18.73 -7.86
CA ASP A 33 -12.80 -20.06 -7.50
C ASP A 33 -14.32 -20.07 -7.29
N ALA A 34 -14.88 -18.96 -6.79
CA ALA A 34 -16.31 -18.85 -6.51
C ALA A 34 -17.17 -18.52 -7.75
N LYS A 35 -16.58 -18.24 -8.91
CA LYS A 35 -17.33 -17.88 -10.12
C LYS A 35 -18.34 -18.96 -10.52
N ASN A 36 -19.55 -18.54 -10.83
CA ASN A 36 -20.68 -19.40 -11.19
C ASN A 36 -21.05 -20.42 -10.11
N THR A 37 -20.71 -20.14 -8.84
CA THR A 37 -21.13 -20.93 -7.69
C THR A 37 -22.08 -20.12 -6.80
N PRO A 38 -22.87 -20.75 -5.91
CA PRO A 38 -23.69 -20.02 -4.94
C PRO A 38 -22.90 -19.08 -4.01
N TYR A 39 -21.58 -19.25 -3.91
CA TYR A 39 -20.71 -18.44 -3.05
C TYR A 39 -20.18 -17.17 -3.74
N GLU A 40 -20.47 -16.95 -5.02
CA GLU A 40 -19.93 -15.83 -5.80
C GLU A 40 -20.25 -14.48 -5.16
N SER A 41 -21.51 -14.26 -4.77
CA SER A 41 -21.94 -13.01 -4.14
C SER A 41 -21.22 -12.74 -2.81
N GLU A 42 -20.90 -13.80 -2.06
CA GLU A 42 -20.18 -13.66 -0.81
C GLU A 42 -18.70 -13.32 -1.04
N ALA A 43 -18.06 -13.96 -2.02
CA ALA A 43 -16.68 -13.64 -2.43
C ALA A 43 -16.56 -12.20 -2.97
N GLN A 44 -17.55 -11.74 -3.74
CA GLN A 44 -17.63 -10.34 -4.19
C GLN A 44 -17.77 -9.36 -3.02
N ALA A 45 -18.64 -9.68 -2.05
CA ALA A 45 -18.81 -8.85 -0.85
C ALA A 45 -17.51 -8.75 -0.04
N LEU A 46 -16.81 -9.88 0.14
CA LEU A 46 -15.52 -9.93 0.81
C LEU A 46 -14.46 -9.07 0.09
N PHE A 47 -14.39 -9.17 -1.23
CA PHE A 47 -13.47 -8.36 -2.03
C PHE A 47 -13.76 -6.85 -1.88
N GLY A 48 -15.05 -6.49 -1.83
CA GLY A 48 -15.47 -5.12 -1.56
C GLY A 48 -15.19 -4.64 -0.13
N GLU A 49 -15.23 -5.52 0.88
CA GLU A 49 -14.79 -5.19 2.25
C GLU A 49 -13.29 -4.85 2.26
N LEU A 50 -12.46 -5.67 1.61
CA LEU A 50 -11.02 -5.42 1.51
C LEU A 50 -10.70 -4.11 0.80
N ALA A 51 -11.34 -3.84 -0.34
CA ALA A 51 -11.10 -2.61 -1.10
C ALA A 51 -11.43 -1.33 -0.31
N ARG A 52 -12.39 -1.39 0.61
CA ARG A 52 -12.71 -0.27 1.51
C ARG A 52 -11.71 -0.16 2.66
N ALA A 53 -11.25 -1.29 3.18
CA ALA A 53 -10.24 -1.31 4.24
C ALA A 53 -8.86 -0.85 3.73
N SER A 54 -8.52 -1.11 2.47
CA SER A 54 -7.27 -0.66 1.84
C SER A 54 -7.36 0.72 1.19
N ALA A 55 -8.57 1.30 1.12
CA ALA A 55 -8.75 2.64 0.61
C ALA A 55 -8.02 3.66 1.50
N PRO A 56 -7.47 4.75 0.93
CA PRO A 56 -6.99 5.86 1.75
C PRO A 56 -8.14 6.34 2.64
N ALA A 57 -7.96 6.27 3.96
CA ALA A 57 -8.95 6.79 4.91
C ALA A 57 -9.16 8.31 4.74
N SER A 58 -8.24 9.01 4.05
CA SER A 58 -8.29 10.46 3.85
C SER A 58 -7.62 10.89 2.53
N PRO A 59 -8.00 12.06 1.97
CA PRO A 59 -7.33 12.66 0.80
C PRO A 59 -5.81 12.72 0.96
N SER A 60 -5.31 13.03 2.16
CA SER A 60 -3.88 13.04 2.49
C SER A 60 -3.22 11.68 2.25
N GLY A 61 -3.88 10.57 2.58
CA GLY A 61 -3.36 9.22 2.35
C GLY A 61 -3.26 8.86 0.86
N ALA A 62 -4.15 9.39 0.02
CA ALA A 62 -4.03 9.23 -1.43
C ALA A 62 -2.81 10.00 -1.97
N THR A 63 -2.59 11.22 -1.47
CA THR A 63 -1.43 12.05 -1.81
C THR A 63 -0.11 11.38 -1.38
N VAL A 64 -0.05 10.87 -0.14
CA VAL A 64 1.11 10.15 0.40
C VAL A 64 1.46 8.95 -0.48
N ARG A 65 0.51 8.09 -0.84
CA ARG A 65 0.79 6.96 -1.74
C ARG A 65 1.28 7.40 -3.12
N GLY A 66 0.75 8.51 -3.64
CA GLY A 66 1.22 9.10 -4.90
C GLY A 66 2.65 9.64 -4.82
N LEU A 67 3.05 10.21 -3.68
CA LEU A 67 4.43 10.64 -3.39
C LEU A 67 5.36 9.43 -3.29
N VAL A 68 5.02 8.43 -2.47
CA VAL A 68 5.82 7.20 -2.29
C VAL A 68 6.07 6.48 -3.61
N ARG A 69 5.04 6.35 -4.46
CA ARG A 69 5.20 5.73 -5.78
C ARG A 69 6.20 6.49 -6.66
N ARG A 70 6.19 7.82 -6.63
CA ARG A 70 7.12 8.65 -7.41
C ARG A 70 8.55 8.57 -6.90
N ALA A 71 8.74 8.53 -5.59
CA ALA A 71 10.06 8.34 -4.98
C ALA A 71 10.66 6.97 -5.34
N ARG A 72 9.88 5.88 -5.21
CA ARG A 72 10.34 4.53 -5.59
C ARG A 72 10.79 4.45 -7.05
N ILE A 73 10.04 5.06 -7.98
CA ILE A 73 10.41 5.08 -9.40
C ILE A 73 11.77 5.76 -9.60
N ARG A 74 12.03 6.88 -8.93
CA ARG A 74 13.32 7.57 -9.03
C ARG A 74 14.45 6.73 -8.48
N ILE A 75 14.28 6.16 -7.29
CA ILE A 75 15.28 5.28 -6.66
C ILE A 75 15.58 4.05 -7.53
N GLU A 76 14.56 3.37 -8.04
CA GLU A 76 14.72 2.07 -8.70
C GLU A 76 15.08 2.16 -10.19
N ILE A 77 14.58 3.19 -10.91
CA ILE A 77 14.65 3.22 -12.38
C ILE A 77 15.65 4.27 -12.88
N ALA A 78 15.77 5.39 -12.19
CA ALA A 78 16.50 6.54 -12.69
C ALA A 78 17.85 6.66 -11.98
N GLY A 79 17.85 6.58 -10.65
CA GLY A 79 18.96 6.09 -9.82
C GLY A 79 20.27 6.86 -9.89
N ASP A 80 20.28 8.03 -10.55
CA ASP A 80 21.38 8.97 -10.47
C ASP A 80 21.26 9.86 -9.23
N ASP A 81 22.33 10.57 -8.89
CA ASP A 81 22.41 11.35 -7.65
C ASP A 81 21.28 12.41 -7.58
N ASP A 82 20.92 13.02 -8.71
CA ASP A 82 19.83 14.01 -8.79
C ASP A 82 18.45 13.37 -8.52
N ASP A 83 18.22 12.16 -9.02
CA ASP A 83 17.00 11.39 -8.78
C ASP A 83 16.88 10.94 -7.31
N ILE A 84 18.00 10.59 -6.66
CA ILE A 84 18.03 10.24 -5.25
C ILE A 84 17.73 11.46 -4.37
N ASP A 85 18.31 12.63 -4.66
CA ASP A 85 17.98 13.89 -3.99
C ASP A 85 16.49 14.23 -4.13
N GLU A 86 15.93 14.15 -5.34
CA GLU A 86 14.50 14.42 -5.56
C GLU A 86 13.62 13.37 -4.86
N ALA A 87 14.05 12.12 -4.77
CA ALA A 87 13.33 11.09 -4.02
C ALA A 87 13.28 11.39 -2.52
N ILE A 88 14.39 11.87 -1.94
CA ILE A 88 14.48 12.29 -0.54
C ILE A 88 13.50 13.43 -0.24
N ASP A 89 13.48 14.46 -1.08
CA ASP A 89 12.54 15.60 -0.94
C ASP A 89 11.07 15.17 -1.04
N ILE A 90 10.76 14.23 -1.93
CA ILE A 90 9.41 13.68 -2.10
C ILE A 90 8.98 12.88 -0.86
N LEU A 91 9.90 12.11 -0.27
CA LEU A 91 9.64 11.30 0.93
C LEU A 91 9.52 12.17 2.18
N ALA A 92 10.28 13.25 2.29
CA ALA A 92 10.12 14.25 3.34
C ALA A 92 8.72 14.88 3.31
N GLN A 93 8.24 15.29 2.13
CA GLN A 93 6.87 15.80 1.95
C GLN A 93 5.80 14.76 2.32
N ALA A 94 6.05 13.47 2.04
CA ALA A 94 5.13 12.40 2.43
C ALA A 94 5.05 12.26 3.97
N LEU A 95 6.17 12.39 4.68
CA LEU A 95 6.20 12.39 6.15
C LEU A 95 5.56 13.64 6.76
N GLU A 96 5.63 14.81 6.13
CA GLU A 96 4.89 15.98 6.61
C GLU A 96 3.37 15.74 6.64
N LEU A 97 2.86 14.98 5.66
CA LEU A 97 1.45 14.60 5.57
C LEU A 97 1.09 13.40 6.46
N SER A 98 2.05 12.51 6.74
CA SER A 98 1.87 11.33 7.57
C SER A 98 3.14 11.03 8.40
N PRO A 99 3.35 11.75 9.52
CA PRO A 99 4.62 11.66 10.28
C PRO A 99 4.89 10.31 10.94
N GLN A 100 3.86 9.46 11.05
CA GLN A 100 3.93 8.15 11.70
C GLN A 100 3.99 7.00 10.67
N ASP A 101 4.10 7.31 9.38
CA ASP A 101 4.17 6.28 8.34
C ASP A 101 5.56 5.62 8.32
N ALA A 102 5.64 4.45 8.95
CA ALA A 102 6.88 3.70 9.10
C ALA A 102 7.44 3.22 7.75
N ASP A 103 6.59 2.94 6.76
CA ASP A 103 7.03 2.50 5.43
C ASP A 103 7.69 3.68 4.68
N VAL A 104 7.13 4.90 4.80
CA VAL A 104 7.74 6.12 4.23
C VAL A 104 9.08 6.42 4.91
N ALA A 105 9.14 6.32 6.25
CA ALA A 105 10.37 6.57 7.00
C ALA A 105 11.48 5.58 6.63
N ALA A 106 11.16 4.29 6.50
CA ALA A 106 12.12 3.27 6.09
C ALA A 106 12.68 3.52 4.68
N LEU A 107 11.83 3.94 3.74
CA LEU A 107 12.25 4.25 2.37
C LEU A 107 13.11 5.52 2.30
N LEU A 108 12.85 6.52 3.16
CA LEU A 108 13.69 7.71 3.28
C LEU A 108 15.09 7.36 3.79
N ASP A 109 15.17 6.53 4.83
CA ASP A 109 16.44 6.02 5.36
C ASP A 109 17.23 5.23 4.30
N GLU A 110 16.55 4.46 3.45
CA GLU A 110 17.17 3.74 2.34
C GLU A 110 17.74 4.72 1.30
N ALA A 111 16.94 5.69 0.84
CA ALA A 111 17.37 6.70 -0.12
C ALA A 111 18.56 7.53 0.39
N ALA A 112 18.54 7.92 1.67
CA ALA A 112 19.63 8.70 2.27
C ALA A 112 20.98 7.95 2.27
N ARG A 113 20.97 6.62 2.46
CA ARG A 113 22.20 5.80 2.39
C ARG A 113 22.77 5.66 0.97
N HIS A 114 21.96 5.90 -0.05
CA HIS A 114 22.42 5.89 -1.45
C HIS A 114 23.17 7.18 -1.83
N ASN A 115 23.13 8.22 -0.98
CA ASN A 115 23.70 9.55 -1.21
C ASN A 115 25.05 9.76 -0.45
N GLU A 116 25.58 8.72 0.22
CA GLU A 116 26.89 8.76 0.92
C GLU A 116 28.02 8.09 0.14
#